data_AF-A0A1Q6DID0-F1
#
_entry.id   AF-A0A1Q6DID0-F1
#
_cell.length_a   1.000
_cell.length_b   1.000
_cell.length_c   1.000
_cell.angle_alpha   90.00
_cell.angle_beta   90.00
_cell.angle_gamma   90.00
#
_symmetry.space_group_name_H-M   'P 1'
#
loop_
_entity.id
_entity.type
_entity.pdbx_description
1 polymer ?
#
loop_
_entity_poly.entity_id
_entity_poly.type
_entity_poly.pdbx_seq_one_letter_code
_entity_poly.pdbx_strand_id
1 'polypeptide(L)'
;MDQKRVDLLIQYILSVAAQGWGDYEDKGVGRIHIIKYVYLADLAYAMRHGGETFTGIPWRFHHFGPWDEGLFQRIDPACQAIGGHKRTITDTPYDDFDRWSVDDGHLTDQLGKQLPSTVVFAINGSFRQFTTDTYDLLDHVYSTIPMRHAAPGETLPFDIAAQQYEQQKKEYEELKEYQPPKLSAKQQKKRKQAFRDLKEKIQAKIADKKKSGQAGFVKPTPPRYDELFWKGQEWLDSLAGEPLCSEKGELTVSDSVWKSPARSEPHV
;
A
#
# COMPACT_ATOMS: atom_id res chain seq x y z
N MET A 1 21.53 -10.23 10.37
CA MET A 1 21.10 -10.69 9.03
C MET A 1 21.60 -12.11 8.78
N ASP A 2 20.68 -13.00 8.45
CA ASP A 2 20.95 -14.37 7.99
C ASP A 2 21.08 -14.37 6.47
N GLN A 3 22.32 -14.47 5.97
CA GLN A 3 22.60 -14.41 4.52
C GLN A 3 21.90 -15.53 3.74
N LYS A 4 21.77 -16.73 4.30
CA LYS A 4 21.14 -17.86 3.60
C LYS A 4 19.66 -17.59 3.36
N ARG A 5 18.99 -17.02 4.37
CA ARG A 5 17.57 -16.63 4.26
C ARG A 5 17.37 -15.47 3.30
N VAL A 6 18.27 -14.49 3.30
CA VAL A 6 18.26 -13.38 2.34
C VAL A 6 18.41 -13.90 0.91
N ASP A 7 19.42 -14.71 0.65
CA ASP A 7 19.67 -15.27 -0.68
C ASP A 7 18.48 -16.11 -1.15
N LEU A 8 17.96 -16.99 -0.29
CA LEU A 8 16.79 -17.81 -0.59
C LEU A 8 15.57 -16.97 -0.97
N LEU A 9 15.35 -15.85 -0.26
CA LEU A 9 14.23 -14.97 -0.52
C LEU A 9 14.39 -14.18 -1.83
N ILE A 10 15.60 -13.68 -2.12
CA ILE A 10 15.91 -13.02 -3.40
C ILE A 10 15.69 -14.02 -4.55
N GLN A 11 16.21 -15.23 -4.43
CA GLN A 11 16.05 -16.29 -5.43
C GLN A 11 14.59 -16.62 -5.66
N TYR A 12 13.80 -16.73 -4.59
CA TYR A 12 12.37 -16.96 -4.69
C TYR A 12 11.66 -15.82 -5.41
N ILE A 13 11.95 -14.56 -5.07
CA ILE A 13 11.40 -13.37 -5.74
C ILE A 13 11.69 -13.40 -7.25
N LEU A 14 12.93 -13.71 -7.65
CA LEU A 14 13.31 -13.80 -9.06
C LEU A 14 12.59 -14.95 -9.77
N SER A 15 12.45 -16.12 -9.12
CA SER A 15 11.71 -17.25 -9.68
C SER A 15 10.21 -16.95 -9.85
N VAL A 16 9.60 -16.21 -8.92
CA VAL A 16 8.21 -15.75 -9.05
C VAL A 16 8.08 -14.83 -10.24
N ALA A 17 8.98 -13.86 -10.42
CA ALA A 17 8.98 -12.98 -11.57
C ALA A 17 9.13 -13.71 -12.91
N ALA A 18 9.94 -14.77 -12.96
CA ALA A 18 10.16 -15.60 -14.14
C ALA A 18 8.89 -16.29 -14.67
N GLN A 19 7.88 -16.47 -13.81
CA GLN A 19 6.57 -17.02 -14.21
C GLN A 19 5.79 -16.08 -15.14
N GLY A 20 6.17 -14.81 -15.23
CA GLY A 20 5.50 -13.80 -16.05
C GLY A 20 4.26 -13.25 -15.34
N TRP A 21 4.27 -11.94 -15.07
CA TRP A 21 3.15 -11.23 -14.46
C TRP A 21 2.82 -9.98 -15.26
N GLY A 22 1.77 -10.02 -16.08
CA GLY A 22 1.29 -8.91 -16.91
C GLY A 22 1.44 -9.11 -18.42
N ASP A 23 1.13 -8.08 -19.19
CA ASP A 23 1.19 -8.05 -20.67
C ASP A 23 2.59 -7.74 -21.24
N TYR A 24 3.59 -7.54 -20.38
CA TYR A 24 4.97 -7.25 -20.78
C TYR A 24 5.82 -8.51 -20.78
N GLU A 25 6.61 -8.71 -21.85
CA GLU A 25 7.58 -9.80 -21.96
C GLU A 25 8.79 -9.66 -21.00
N ASP A 26 8.94 -8.51 -20.32
CA ASP A 26 10.07 -8.26 -19.44
C ASP A 26 9.88 -8.94 -18.07
N LYS A 27 10.48 -10.12 -17.93
CA LYS A 27 10.55 -10.90 -16.68
C LYS A 27 11.58 -10.35 -15.69
N GLY A 28 12.24 -9.24 -16.02
CA GLY A 28 13.25 -8.61 -15.19
C GLY A 28 12.67 -7.82 -14.02
N VAL A 29 13.21 -8.03 -12.83
CA VAL A 29 12.85 -7.28 -11.62
C VAL A 29 13.91 -6.21 -11.35
N GLY A 30 13.47 -4.99 -11.05
CA GLY A 30 14.37 -3.90 -10.64
C GLY A 30 14.82 -3.99 -9.19
N ARG A 31 15.98 -3.40 -8.88
CA ARG A 31 16.57 -3.36 -7.53
C ARG A 31 15.59 -2.91 -6.45
N ILE A 32 14.80 -1.87 -6.74
CA ILE A 32 13.84 -1.29 -5.80
C ILE A 32 12.78 -2.34 -5.44
N HIS A 33 12.24 -3.04 -6.43
CA HIS A 33 11.20 -4.06 -6.23
C HIS A 33 11.73 -5.23 -5.39
N ILE A 34 12.93 -5.75 -5.70
CA ILE A 34 13.54 -6.84 -4.93
C ILE A 34 13.61 -6.44 -3.45
N ILE A 35 14.16 -5.25 -3.17
CA ILE A 35 14.31 -4.77 -1.79
C ILE A 35 12.95 -4.59 -1.11
N LYS A 36 11.97 -4.03 -1.80
CA LYS A 36 10.63 -3.83 -1.23
C LYS A 36 9.89 -5.14 -1.00
N TYR A 37 10.06 -6.13 -1.87
CA TYR A 37 9.46 -7.44 -1.68
C TYR A 37 10.12 -8.22 -0.53
N VAL A 38 11.45 -8.14 -0.36
CA VAL A 38 12.12 -8.69 0.82
C VAL A 38 11.57 -8.03 2.09
N TYR A 39 11.43 -6.70 2.09
CA TYR A 39 10.83 -5.96 3.21
C TYR A 39 9.40 -6.42 3.53
N LEU A 40 8.52 -6.56 2.53
CA LEU A 40 7.13 -6.98 2.73
C LEU A 40 7.03 -8.43 3.22
N ALA A 41 7.91 -9.31 2.78
CA ALA A 41 8.03 -10.67 3.31
C ALA A 41 8.46 -10.67 4.79
N ASP A 42 9.46 -9.86 5.15
CA ASP A 42 9.87 -9.70 6.55
C ASP A 42 8.76 -9.13 7.41
N LEU A 43 7.99 -8.16 6.90
CA LEU A 43 6.84 -7.59 7.59
C LEU A 43 5.78 -8.67 7.85
N ALA A 44 5.40 -9.42 6.83
CA ALA A 44 4.41 -10.48 6.95
C ALA A 44 4.85 -11.59 7.92
N TYR A 45 6.15 -11.91 7.94
CA TYR A 45 6.71 -12.85 8.90
C TYR A 45 6.69 -12.26 10.31
N ALA A 46 7.21 -11.05 10.51
CA ALA A 46 7.33 -10.40 11.81
C ALA A 46 5.99 -10.18 12.50
N MET A 47 4.94 -9.83 11.74
CA MET A 47 3.58 -9.70 12.27
C MET A 47 3.11 -10.96 13.00
N ARG A 48 3.54 -12.15 12.56
CA ARG A 48 3.15 -13.45 13.13
C ARG A 48 4.18 -14.03 14.10
N HIS A 49 5.34 -13.39 14.24
CA HIS A 49 6.48 -13.87 15.03
C HIS A 49 6.97 -12.80 16.02
N GLY A 50 6.05 -12.01 16.57
CA GLY A 50 6.36 -11.08 17.67
C GLY A 50 7.34 -9.97 17.31
N GLY A 51 7.44 -9.59 16.03
CA GLY A 51 8.33 -8.54 15.54
C GLY A 51 9.68 -9.05 15.01
N GLU A 52 10.01 -10.33 15.17
CA GLU A 52 11.23 -10.91 14.59
C GLU A 52 11.07 -11.07 13.07
N THR A 53 12.01 -10.55 12.28
CA THR A 53 11.99 -10.68 10.82
C THR A 53 12.55 -12.02 10.35
N PHE A 54 12.14 -12.50 9.18
CA PHE A 54 12.62 -13.77 8.66
C PHE A 54 14.12 -13.71 8.35
N THR A 55 14.56 -12.61 7.73
CA THR A 55 15.95 -12.42 7.29
C THR A 55 16.88 -11.89 8.39
N GLY A 56 16.33 -11.31 9.47
CA GLY A 56 17.12 -10.59 10.47
C GLY A 56 17.85 -9.36 9.92
N ILE A 57 17.36 -8.75 8.84
CA ILE A 57 17.87 -7.48 8.31
C ILE A 57 17.55 -6.34 9.30
N PRO A 58 18.54 -5.49 9.66
CA PRO A 58 18.32 -4.33 10.53
C PRO A 58 17.75 -3.16 9.74
N TRP A 59 16.53 -3.30 9.22
CA TRP A 59 15.91 -2.34 8.32
C TRP A 59 15.89 -0.92 8.87
N ARG A 60 16.29 0.04 8.03
CA ARG A 60 16.21 1.47 8.32
C ARG A 60 15.33 2.21 7.34
N PHE A 61 14.67 3.26 7.79
CA PHE A 61 14.01 4.20 6.91
C PHE A 61 15.08 5.06 6.23
N HIS A 62 15.35 4.84 4.95
CA HIS A 62 16.22 5.67 4.13
C HIS A 62 15.40 6.49 3.12
N HIS A 63 16.06 7.32 2.30
CA HIS A 63 15.43 8.23 1.33
C HIS A 63 14.26 7.62 0.54
N PHE A 64 14.41 6.39 0.05
CA PHE A 64 13.40 5.67 -0.72
C PHE A 64 12.71 4.55 0.08
N GLY A 65 12.52 4.74 1.38
CA GLY A 65 11.82 3.82 2.27
C GLY A 65 12.75 2.80 2.93
N PRO A 66 12.30 1.55 3.18
CA PRO A 66 13.09 0.54 3.87
C PRO A 66 14.33 0.18 3.04
N TRP A 67 15.51 0.21 3.66
CA TRP A 67 16.78 -0.07 2.99
C TRP A 67 17.77 -0.78 3.91
N ASP A 68 18.64 -1.60 3.30
CA ASP A 68 19.82 -2.19 3.91
C ASP A 68 20.91 -2.41 2.83
N GLU A 69 22.16 -2.05 3.14
CA GLU A 69 23.29 -2.20 2.22
C GLU A 69 23.70 -3.67 2.05
N GLY A 70 23.63 -4.46 3.13
CA GLY A 70 23.95 -5.88 3.09
C GLY A 70 23.05 -6.63 2.12
N LEU A 71 21.74 -6.39 2.20
CA LEU A 71 20.75 -6.89 1.26
C LEU A 71 21.08 -6.49 -0.18
N PHE A 72 21.38 -5.20 -0.42
CA PHE A 72 21.73 -4.71 -1.76
C PHE A 72 22.91 -5.48 -2.35
N GLN A 73 23.97 -5.69 -1.56
CA GLN A 73 25.15 -6.45 -1.99
C GLN A 73 24.87 -7.95 -2.21
N ARG A 74 23.76 -8.49 -1.70
CA ARG A 74 23.35 -9.89 -1.92
C ARG A 74 22.58 -10.14 -3.21
N ILE A 75 22.03 -9.11 -3.85
CA ILE A 75 21.19 -9.30 -5.06
C ILE A 75 21.97 -10.02 -6.17
N ASP A 76 23.17 -9.54 -6.51
CA ASP A 76 23.99 -10.12 -7.58
C ASP A 76 24.40 -11.58 -7.27
N PRO A 77 25.03 -11.89 -6.12
CA PRO A 77 25.39 -13.28 -5.78
C PRO A 77 24.19 -14.23 -5.71
N ALA A 78 23.06 -13.79 -5.14
CA ALA A 78 21.87 -14.64 -5.02
C ALA A 78 21.27 -14.96 -6.39
N CYS A 79 21.24 -13.98 -7.30
CA CYS A 79 20.81 -14.15 -8.69
C CYS A 79 21.72 -15.12 -9.45
N GLN A 80 23.04 -14.92 -9.37
CA GLN A 80 24.03 -15.78 -10.04
C GLN A 80 23.96 -17.24 -9.56
N ALA A 81 23.69 -17.47 -8.27
CA ALA A 81 23.62 -18.80 -7.68
C ALA A 81 22.50 -19.68 -8.26
N ILE A 82 21.47 -19.09 -8.87
CA ILE A 82 20.37 -19.80 -9.56
C ILE A 82 20.47 -19.70 -11.08
N GLY A 83 21.63 -19.28 -11.62
CA GLY A 83 21.83 -19.11 -13.06
C GLY A 83 21.11 -17.89 -13.64
N GLY A 84 20.67 -16.95 -12.80
CA GLY A 84 20.07 -15.71 -13.25
C GLY A 84 21.11 -14.74 -13.84
N HIS A 85 20.61 -13.72 -14.54
CA HIS A 85 21.42 -12.73 -15.23
C HIS A 85 21.00 -11.31 -14.85
N LYS A 86 21.96 -10.38 -14.98
CA LYS A 86 21.78 -8.95 -14.78
C LYS A 86 21.86 -8.26 -16.14
N ARG A 87 20.87 -7.44 -16.47
CA ARG A 87 20.87 -6.55 -17.63
C ARG A 87 20.88 -5.10 -17.16
N THR A 88 21.85 -4.32 -17.62
CA THR A 88 21.89 -2.87 -17.42
C THR A 88 21.24 -2.20 -18.64
N ILE A 89 20.30 -1.31 -18.39
CA ILE A 89 19.59 -0.54 -19.41
C ILE A 89 20.19 0.86 -19.41
N THR A 90 20.85 1.22 -20.50
CA THR A 90 21.58 2.50 -20.69
C THR A 90 20.87 3.47 -21.64
N ASP A 91 19.96 2.96 -22.47
CA ASP A 91 19.39 3.72 -23.58
C ASP A 91 18.10 4.45 -23.18
N THR A 92 18.15 5.17 -22.06
CA THR A 92 17.02 5.97 -21.57
C THR A 92 17.46 7.39 -21.23
N PRO A 93 16.57 8.40 -21.29
CA PRO A 93 16.87 9.76 -20.84
C PRO A 93 17.03 9.87 -19.30
N TYR A 94 16.94 8.76 -18.59
CA TYR A 94 17.11 8.63 -17.16
C TYR A 94 18.43 7.92 -16.84
N ASP A 95 18.83 7.93 -15.57
CA ASP A 95 20.02 7.19 -15.12
C ASP A 95 19.92 5.69 -15.45
N ASP A 96 21.06 5.10 -15.76
CA ASP A 96 21.21 3.66 -15.98
C ASP A 96 20.58 2.87 -14.84
N PHE A 97 19.80 1.84 -15.20
CA PHE A 97 19.20 0.96 -14.22
C PHE A 97 19.33 -0.51 -14.57
N ASP A 98 19.45 -1.29 -13.50
CA ASP A 98 19.67 -2.72 -13.57
C ASP A 98 18.35 -3.49 -13.41
N ARG A 99 18.26 -4.60 -14.16
CA ARG A 99 17.20 -5.61 -14.08
C ARG A 99 17.82 -6.99 -13.88
N TRP A 100 17.23 -7.77 -12.99
CA TRP A 100 17.63 -9.16 -12.73
C TRP A 100 16.52 -10.11 -13.14
N SER A 101 16.89 -11.20 -13.80
CA SER A 101 15.96 -12.21 -14.30
C SER A 101 16.56 -13.59 -14.21
N VAL A 102 15.69 -14.60 -14.19
CA VAL A 102 16.05 -16.01 -14.31
C VAL A 102 15.11 -16.64 -15.33
N ASP A 103 15.63 -17.55 -16.15
CA ASP A 103 14.85 -18.18 -17.23
C ASP A 103 14.11 -19.44 -16.77
N ASP A 104 14.46 -19.98 -15.60
CA ASP A 104 13.86 -21.18 -15.04
C ASP A 104 12.64 -20.87 -14.16
N GLY A 105 11.45 -20.98 -14.76
CA GLY A 105 10.17 -20.82 -14.08
C GLY A 105 9.77 -22.00 -13.17
N HIS A 106 10.52 -23.11 -13.17
CA HIS A 106 10.24 -24.28 -12.32
C HIS A 106 10.88 -24.16 -10.93
N LEU A 107 11.82 -23.23 -10.73
CA LEU A 107 12.47 -23.00 -9.44
C LEU A 107 11.50 -22.57 -8.34
N THR A 108 10.39 -21.92 -8.69
CA THR A 108 9.44 -21.34 -7.74
C THR A 108 8.91 -22.37 -6.74
N ASP A 109 8.48 -23.55 -7.22
CA ASP A 109 7.93 -24.58 -6.34
C ASP A 109 9.01 -25.19 -5.44
N GLN A 110 10.25 -25.32 -5.93
CA GLN A 110 11.37 -25.87 -5.17
C GLN A 110 11.83 -24.91 -4.07
N LEU A 111 11.96 -23.62 -4.39
CA LEU A 111 12.39 -22.58 -3.46
C LEU A 111 11.25 -22.27 -2.46
N GLY A 112 10.00 -22.23 -2.93
CA GLY A 112 8.83 -21.98 -2.09
C GLY A 112 8.64 -23.02 -0.99
N LYS A 113 8.98 -24.29 -1.24
CA LYS A 113 8.94 -25.36 -0.21
C LYS A 113 9.94 -25.16 0.93
N GLN A 114 10.98 -24.35 0.72
CA GLN A 114 12.01 -24.05 1.73
C GLN A 114 11.66 -22.79 2.55
N LEU A 115 10.65 -22.04 2.14
CA LEU A 115 10.21 -20.81 2.80
C LEU A 115 8.99 -21.06 3.69
N PRO A 116 8.85 -20.31 4.80
CA PRO A 116 7.60 -20.27 5.54
C PRO A 116 6.43 -19.86 4.64
N SER A 117 5.27 -20.50 4.79
CA SER A 117 4.10 -20.21 3.96
C SER A 117 3.68 -18.75 4.00
N THR A 118 3.86 -18.08 5.15
CA THR A 118 3.58 -16.65 5.34
C THR A 118 4.41 -15.76 4.42
N VAL A 119 5.69 -16.11 4.23
CA VAL A 119 6.61 -15.41 3.32
C VAL A 119 6.21 -15.65 1.87
N VAL A 120 5.95 -16.91 1.51
CA VAL A 120 5.49 -17.31 0.17
C VAL A 120 4.21 -16.55 -0.22
N PHE A 121 3.20 -16.53 0.66
CA PHE A 121 1.95 -15.83 0.41
C PHE A 121 2.14 -14.32 0.30
N ALA A 122 3.01 -13.73 1.12
CA ALA A 122 3.30 -12.29 1.05
C ALA A 122 3.91 -11.93 -0.30
N ILE A 123 4.96 -12.63 -0.74
CA ILE A 123 5.60 -12.37 -2.03
C ILE A 123 4.62 -12.56 -3.19
N ASN A 124 3.91 -13.69 -3.24
CA ASN A 124 2.95 -13.96 -4.31
C ASN A 124 1.81 -12.92 -4.33
N GLY A 125 1.35 -12.46 -3.16
CA GLY A 125 0.37 -11.39 -3.04
C GLY A 125 0.90 -10.06 -3.55
N SER A 126 2.13 -9.70 -3.17
CA SER A 126 2.79 -8.47 -3.64
C SER A 126 3.00 -8.46 -5.15
N PHE A 127 3.42 -9.58 -5.76
CA PHE A 127 3.54 -9.68 -7.22
C PHE A 127 2.17 -9.55 -7.92
N ARG A 128 1.12 -10.20 -7.39
CA ARG A 128 -0.25 -10.06 -7.92
C ARG A 128 -0.77 -8.63 -7.88
N GLN A 129 -0.42 -7.90 -6.83
CA GLN A 129 -0.92 -6.55 -6.62
C GLN A 129 -0.11 -5.49 -7.39
N PHE A 130 1.22 -5.60 -7.39
CA PHE A 130 2.08 -4.51 -7.83
C PHE A 130 2.87 -4.82 -9.11
N THR A 131 3.15 -6.08 -9.44
CA THR A 131 3.96 -6.49 -10.61
C THR A 131 5.22 -5.61 -10.83
N THR A 132 5.17 -4.67 -11.77
CA THR A 132 6.25 -3.72 -12.10
C THR A 132 5.90 -2.26 -11.77
N ASP A 133 4.72 -2.01 -11.17
CA ASP A 133 4.29 -0.69 -10.73
C ASP A 133 5.07 -0.26 -9.49
N THR A 134 6.06 0.60 -9.73
CA THR A 134 6.90 1.13 -8.66
C THR A 134 6.15 2.13 -7.79
N TYR A 135 5.21 2.89 -8.35
CA TYR A 135 4.51 3.95 -7.62
C TYR A 135 3.57 3.34 -6.58
N ASP A 136 2.72 2.41 -7.00
CA ASP A 136 1.79 1.73 -6.10
C ASP A 136 2.52 0.87 -5.06
N LEU A 137 3.63 0.21 -5.45
CA LEU A 137 4.47 -0.52 -4.51
C LEU A 137 5.06 0.39 -3.44
N LEU A 138 5.60 1.55 -3.84
CA LEU A 138 6.17 2.50 -2.90
C LEU A 138 5.09 3.08 -1.99
N ASP A 139 3.96 3.51 -2.53
CA ASP A 139 2.82 4.02 -1.74
C ASP A 139 2.39 3.01 -0.67
N HIS A 140 2.25 1.75 -1.06
CA HIS A 140 1.94 0.67 -0.12
C HIS A 140 3.01 0.53 0.96
N VAL A 141 4.28 0.52 0.58
CA VAL A 141 5.41 0.42 1.52
C VAL A 141 5.41 1.59 2.51
N TYR A 142 5.24 2.83 2.06
CA TYR A 142 5.16 4.00 2.94
C TYR A 142 3.95 3.98 3.88
N SER A 143 2.87 3.30 3.48
CA SER A 143 1.66 3.12 4.27
C SER A 143 1.76 2.01 5.33
N THR A 144 2.81 1.19 5.32
CA THR A 144 3.00 0.13 6.32
C THR A 144 3.25 0.67 7.72
N ILE A 145 2.90 -0.13 8.74
CA ILE A 145 3.04 0.26 10.14
C ILE A 145 4.48 0.65 10.50
N PRO A 146 5.53 -0.13 10.18
CA PRO A 146 6.89 0.26 10.55
C PRO A 146 7.32 1.57 9.88
N MET A 147 6.92 1.81 8.63
CA MET A 147 7.24 3.04 7.91
C MET A 147 6.55 4.28 8.46
N ARG A 148 5.30 4.14 8.92
CA ARG A 148 4.54 5.25 9.53
C ARG A 148 5.04 5.63 10.93
N HIS A 149 5.70 4.71 11.63
CA HIS A 149 6.20 4.93 12.99
C HIS A 149 7.71 5.23 13.07
N ALA A 150 8.43 5.18 11.95
CA ALA A 150 9.85 5.57 11.86
C ALA A 150 10.03 6.96 11.22
N ALA A 151 11.09 7.66 11.63
CA ALA A 151 11.64 8.82 10.93
C ALA A 151 12.83 8.40 10.05
N PRO A 152 13.20 9.21 9.03
CA PRO A 152 14.40 8.95 8.23
C PRO A 152 15.65 8.74 9.10
N GLY A 153 16.44 7.71 8.78
CA GLY A 153 17.63 7.25 9.50
C GLY A 153 17.36 6.21 10.60
N GLU A 154 16.12 6.11 11.10
CA GLU A 154 15.78 5.23 12.21
C GLU A 154 15.57 3.77 11.77
N THR A 155 15.75 2.87 12.73
CA THR A 155 15.40 1.45 12.58
C THR A 155 13.88 1.30 12.53
N LEU A 156 13.39 0.43 11.65
CA LEU A 156 11.96 0.19 11.49
C LEU A 156 11.39 -0.66 12.64
N PRO A 157 10.31 -0.21 13.31
CA PRO A 157 9.72 -0.90 14.46
C PRO A 157 8.72 -1.99 14.02
N PHE A 158 9.22 -3.20 13.77
CA PHE A 158 8.37 -4.36 13.41
C PHE A 158 7.58 -4.93 14.60
N ASP A 159 8.04 -4.68 15.81
CA ASP A 159 7.37 -5.04 17.07
C ASP A 159 5.99 -4.37 17.18
N ILE A 160 5.87 -3.09 16.78
CA ILE A 160 4.58 -2.39 16.75
C ILE A 160 3.61 -3.06 15.79
N ALA A 161 4.08 -3.47 14.60
CA ALA A 161 3.24 -4.17 13.62
C ALA A 161 2.76 -5.53 14.15
N ALA A 162 3.61 -6.25 14.89
CA ALA A 162 3.25 -7.52 15.51
C ALA A 162 2.24 -7.36 16.64
N GLN A 163 2.39 -6.33 17.48
CA GLN A 163 1.42 -6.02 18.54
C GLN A 163 0.03 -5.72 17.97
N GLN A 164 -0.04 -4.89 16.92
CA GLN A 164 -1.31 -4.57 16.26
C GLN A 164 -1.94 -5.81 15.61
N TYR A 165 -1.13 -6.68 14.99
CA TYR A 165 -1.62 -7.94 14.43
C TYR A 165 -2.20 -8.86 15.50
N GLU A 166 -1.51 -9.01 16.62
CA GLU A 166 -1.97 -9.85 17.74
C GLU A 166 -3.27 -9.31 18.35
N GLN A 167 -3.40 -7.98 18.47
CA GLN A 167 -4.65 -7.35 18.90
C GLN A 167 -5.81 -7.64 17.94
N GLN A 168 -5.61 -7.43 16.63
CA GLN A 168 -6.63 -7.71 15.62
C GLN A 168 -7.04 -9.18 15.60
N LYS A 169 -6.08 -10.09 15.82
CA LYS A 169 -6.33 -11.52 15.89
C LYS A 169 -7.20 -11.87 17.09
N LYS A 170 -6.92 -11.30 18.28
CA LYS A 170 -7.74 -11.48 19.49
C LYS A 170 -9.17 -10.97 19.28
N GLU A 171 -9.31 -9.76 18.74
CA GLU A 171 -10.63 -9.19 18.42
C GLU A 171 -11.43 -10.10 17.46
N TYR A 172 -10.76 -10.68 16.47
CA TYR A 172 -11.39 -11.61 15.54
C TYR A 172 -11.78 -12.96 16.17
N GLU A 173 -10.96 -13.49 17.09
CA GLU A 173 -11.27 -14.70 17.86
C GLU A 173 -12.47 -14.47 18.79
N GLU A 174 -12.52 -13.32 19.49
CA GLU A 174 -13.67 -12.91 20.31
C GLU A 174 -14.96 -12.80 19.48
N LEU A 175 -14.88 -12.24 18.27
CA LEU A 175 -16.02 -12.14 17.34
C LEU A 175 -16.49 -13.51 16.84
N LYS A 176 -15.58 -14.49 16.68
CA LYS A 176 -15.95 -15.86 16.30
C LYS A 176 -16.64 -16.61 17.43
N GLU A 177 -16.19 -16.40 18.66
CA GLU A 177 -16.78 -17.03 19.84
C GLU A 177 -18.12 -16.41 20.23
N TYR A 178 -18.38 -15.17 19.78
CA TYR A 178 -19.66 -14.51 19.97
C TYR A 178 -20.82 -15.33 19.39
N GLN A 179 -21.55 -16.03 20.27
CA GLN A 179 -22.83 -16.61 19.93
C GLN A 179 -23.92 -15.55 20.13
N PRO A 180 -24.57 -15.08 19.05
CA PRO A 180 -25.68 -14.15 19.21
C PRO A 180 -26.78 -14.82 20.03
N PRO A 181 -27.42 -14.10 20.96
CA PRO A 181 -28.52 -14.66 21.74
C PRO A 181 -29.60 -15.18 20.78
N LYS A 182 -30.06 -16.42 21.01
CA LYS A 182 -31.16 -17.02 20.23
C LYS A 182 -32.42 -16.17 20.42
N LEU A 183 -32.67 -15.30 19.45
CA LEU A 183 -33.86 -14.46 19.42
C LEU A 183 -35.10 -15.34 19.38
N SER A 184 -36.08 -15.05 20.23
CA SER A 184 -37.37 -15.75 20.16
C SER A 184 -38.07 -15.47 18.82
N ALA A 185 -38.95 -16.37 18.38
CA ALA A 185 -39.69 -16.19 17.12
C ALA A 185 -40.41 -14.82 17.04
N LYS A 186 -40.87 -14.28 18.18
CA LYS A 186 -41.49 -12.96 18.28
C LYS A 186 -40.49 -11.83 18.07
N GLN A 187 -39.28 -11.95 18.61
CA GLN A 187 -38.20 -10.98 18.41
C GLN A 187 -37.65 -11.01 16.99
N GLN A 188 -37.50 -12.19 16.39
CA GLN A 188 -37.10 -12.34 14.98
C GLN A 188 -38.13 -11.70 14.04
N LYS A 189 -39.42 -11.94 14.30
CA LYS A 189 -40.51 -11.30 13.53
C LYS A 189 -40.45 -9.78 13.64
N LYS A 190 -40.27 -9.25 14.86
CA LYS A 190 -40.12 -7.80 15.11
C LYS A 190 -38.90 -7.21 14.40
N ARG A 191 -37.76 -7.91 14.41
CA ARG A 191 -36.53 -7.47 13.73
C ARG A 191 -36.67 -7.49 12.21
N LYS A 192 -37.28 -8.55 11.65
CA LYS A 192 -37.57 -8.66 10.21
C LYS A 192 -38.54 -7.59 9.74
N GLN A 193 -39.53 -7.27 10.57
CA GLN A 193 -40.47 -6.19 10.31
C GLN A 193 -39.77 -4.82 10.37
N ALA A 194 -39.02 -4.53 11.43
CA ALA A 194 -38.22 -3.30 11.52
C ALA A 194 -37.22 -3.13 10.38
N PHE A 195 -36.61 -4.22 9.89
CA PHE A 195 -35.72 -4.19 8.74
C PHE A 195 -36.45 -3.91 7.42
N ARG A 196 -37.65 -4.48 7.24
CA ARG A 196 -38.52 -4.16 6.11
C ARG A 196 -38.95 -2.69 6.15
N ASP A 197 -39.42 -2.22 7.31
CA ASP A 197 -39.83 -0.83 7.51
C ASP A 197 -38.66 0.13 7.25
N LEU A 198 -37.44 -0.23 7.68
CA LEU A 198 -36.24 0.56 7.41
C LEU A 198 -35.88 0.56 5.92
N LYS A 199 -35.92 -0.59 5.26
CA LYS A 199 -35.68 -0.71 3.82
C LYS A 199 -36.69 0.10 3.02
N GLU A 200 -37.97 0.03 3.39
CA GLU A 200 -39.04 0.82 2.79
C GLU A 200 -38.83 2.32 3.01
N LYS A 201 -38.46 2.75 4.22
CA LYS A 201 -38.13 4.16 4.49
C LYS A 201 -36.92 4.65 3.69
N ILE A 202 -35.88 3.82 3.54
CA ILE A 202 -34.70 4.16 2.73
C ILE A 202 -35.08 4.23 1.25
N GLN A 203 -35.85 3.26 0.74
CA GLN A 203 -36.31 3.25 -0.64
C GLN A 203 -37.26 4.42 -0.93
N ALA A 204 -38.17 4.76 -0.02
CA ALA A 204 -39.02 5.94 -0.12
C ALA A 204 -38.18 7.22 -0.14
N LYS A 205 -37.18 7.37 0.74
CA LYS A 205 -36.25 8.52 0.71
C LYS A 205 -35.44 8.60 -0.59
N ILE A 206 -35.00 7.47 -1.14
CA ILE A 206 -34.29 7.43 -2.42
C ILE A 206 -35.24 7.77 -3.58
N ALA A 207 -36.48 7.27 -3.56
CA ALA A 207 -37.49 7.55 -4.56
C ALA A 207 -37.95 9.03 -4.50
N ASP A 208 -38.13 9.57 -3.30
CA ASP A 208 -38.43 11.00 -3.07
C ASP A 208 -37.26 11.87 -3.48
N LYS A 209 -36.00 11.49 -3.18
CA LYS A 209 -34.80 12.16 -3.72
C LYS A 209 -34.67 12.05 -5.23
N LYS A 210 -35.14 10.96 -5.87
CA LYS A 210 -35.17 10.85 -7.34
C LYS A 210 -36.28 11.69 -7.96
N LYS A 211 -37.46 11.75 -7.33
CA LYS A 211 -38.59 12.60 -7.75
C LYS A 211 -38.29 14.09 -7.54
N SER A 212 -37.69 14.47 -6.41
CA SER A 212 -37.25 15.84 -6.14
C SER A 212 -35.95 16.21 -6.84
N GLY A 213 -35.04 15.26 -7.02
CA GLY A 213 -33.77 15.41 -7.74
C GLY A 213 -33.89 15.43 -9.27
N GLN A 214 -35.09 15.24 -9.82
CA GLN A 214 -35.39 15.64 -11.21
C GLN A 214 -36.28 16.89 -11.28
N ALA A 215 -37.00 17.24 -10.21
CA ALA A 215 -37.91 18.39 -10.19
C ALA A 215 -37.30 19.70 -9.65
N GLY A 216 -36.08 19.68 -9.08
CA GLY A 216 -35.47 20.85 -8.45
C GLY A 216 -34.11 21.29 -8.99
N PHE A 217 -33.45 20.48 -9.81
CA PHE A 217 -32.22 20.90 -10.47
C PHE A 217 -32.59 21.60 -11.77
N VAL A 218 -32.58 22.92 -11.74
CA VAL A 218 -32.50 23.73 -12.96
C VAL A 218 -31.29 23.20 -13.72
N LYS A 219 -31.47 22.69 -14.95
CA LYS A 219 -30.33 22.45 -15.84
C LYS A 219 -29.56 23.76 -15.88
N PRO A 220 -28.30 23.82 -15.40
CA PRO A 220 -27.59 25.08 -15.36
C PRO A 220 -27.60 25.62 -16.77
N THR A 221 -28.22 26.79 -16.95
CA THR A 221 -28.07 27.54 -18.18
C THR A 221 -26.56 27.67 -18.40
N PRO A 222 -26.04 27.31 -19.58
CA PRO A 222 -24.62 27.47 -19.85
C PRO A 222 -24.23 28.91 -19.50
N PRO A 223 -23.07 29.13 -18.84
CA PRO A 223 -22.66 30.44 -18.39
C PRO A 223 -22.71 31.41 -19.57
N ARG A 224 -23.45 32.51 -19.40
CA ARG A 224 -23.45 33.60 -20.36
C ARG A 224 -22.23 34.45 -20.03
N TYR A 225 -21.20 34.36 -20.86
CA TYR A 225 -20.01 35.22 -20.76
C TYR A 225 -20.28 36.59 -21.38
N ASP A 226 -21.35 37.25 -20.93
CA ASP A 226 -21.71 38.60 -21.35
C ASP A 226 -21.01 39.65 -20.47
N GLU A 227 -21.17 40.93 -20.80
CA GLU A 227 -20.55 42.02 -20.03
C GLU A 227 -20.95 42.00 -18.54
N LEU A 228 -22.13 41.46 -18.21
CA LEU A 228 -22.65 41.44 -16.85
C LEU A 228 -21.95 40.34 -16.03
N PHE A 229 -21.64 39.19 -16.65
CA PHE A 229 -20.80 38.15 -16.06
C PHE A 229 -19.40 38.69 -15.71
N TRP A 230 -18.74 39.37 -16.65
CA TRP A 230 -17.40 39.91 -16.42
C TRP A 230 -17.39 40.99 -15.32
N LYS A 231 -18.35 41.91 -15.33
CA LYS A 231 -18.53 42.90 -14.25
C LYS A 231 -18.80 42.25 -12.89
N GLY A 232 -19.59 41.16 -12.87
CA GLY A 232 -19.86 40.40 -11.66
C GLY A 232 -18.61 39.68 -11.14
N GLN A 233 -17.78 39.15 -12.02
CA GLN A 233 -16.52 38.52 -11.67
C GLN A 233 -15.50 39.55 -11.15
N GLU A 234 -15.35 40.70 -11.81
CA GLU A 234 -14.52 41.81 -11.32
C GLU A 234 -14.97 42.31 -9.94
N TRP A 235 -16.28 42.39 -9.71
CA TRP A 235 -16.84 42.75 -8.40
C TRP A 235 -16.52 41.70 -7.33
N LEU A 236 -16.67 40.41 -7.63
CA LEU A 236 -16.29 39.32 -6.73
C LEU A 236 -14.78 39.31 -6.44
N ASP A 237 -13.96 39.52 -7.46
CA ASP A 237 -12.50 39.61 -7.32
C ASP A 237 -12.11 40.83 -6.47
N SER A 238 -12.82 41.96 -6.60
CA SER A 238 -12.61 43.12 -5.71
C SER A 238 -12.96 42.85 -4.24
N LEU A 239 -13.85 41.89 -3.98
CA LEU A 239 -14.20 41.46 -2.61
C LEU A 239 -13.21 40.43 -2.05
N ALA A 240 -12.45 39.76 -2.92
CA ALA A 240 -11.49 38.72 -2.53
C ALA A 240 -10.24 39.28 -1.82
N GLY A 241 -10.16 40.60 -1.65
CA GLY A 241 -9.02 41.29 -1.03
C GLY A 241 -7.88 41.51 -2.03
N GLU A 242 -6.71 41.90 -1.52
CA GLU A 242 -5.53 42.04 -2.38
C GLU A 242 -5.07 40.65 -2.85
N PRO A 243 -4.75 40.48 -4.14
CA PRO A 243 -4.18 39.24 -4.65
C PRO A 243 -2.94 38.87 -3.84
N LEU A 244 -2.82 37.60 -3.44
CA LEU A 244 -1.60 37.12 -2.80
C LEU A 244 -0.42 37.43 -3.71
N CYS A 245 0.51 38.26 -3.25
CA CYS A 245 1.74 38.52 -3.97
C CYS A 245 2.47 37.20 -4.18
N SER A 246 2.88 36.92 -5.42
CA SER A 246 3.76 35.79 -5.72
C SER A 246 5.13 36.06 -5.09
N GLU A 247 5.29 35.64 -3.85
CA GLU A 247 6.56 35.70 -3.14
C GLU A 247 7.36 34.41 -3.39
N LYS A 248 8.67 34.56 -3.54
CA LYS A 248 9.60 33.43 -3.53
C LYS A 248 10.16 33.31 -2.12
N GLY A 249 10.05 32.13 -1.53
CA GLY A 249 10.58 31.83 -0.21
C GLY A 249 11.13 30.42 -0.14
N GLU A 250 11.74 30.10 0.99
CA GLU A 250 12.18 28.76 1.34
C GLU A 250 11.12 28.11 2.23
N LEU A 251 10.62 26.94 1.83
CA LEU A 251 9.70 26.15 2.65
C LEU A 251 10.53 25.18 3.49
N THR A 252 10.55 25.39 4.80
CA THR A 252 11.16 24.46 5.75
C THR A 252 10.06 23.65 6.44
N VAL A 253 10.13 22.33 6.30
CA VAL A 253 9.25 21.40 7.03
C VAL A 253 10.00 20.91 8.26
N SER A 254 9.36 20.96 9.43
CA SER A 254 9.96 20.46 10.68
C SER A 254 10.07 18.94 10.66
N ASP A 255 11.21 18.40 11.10
CA ASP A 255 11.43 16.95 11.25
C ASP A 255 10.43 16.27 12.19
N SER A 256 9.78 17.04 13.07
CA SER A 256 8.70 16.53 13.94
C SER A 256 7.52 15.95 13.15
N VAL A 257 7.35 16.31 11.86
CA VAL A 257 6.33 15.76 10.98
C VAL A 257 6.38 14.23 10.89
N TRP A 258 7.58 13.65 10.94
CA TRP A 258 7.78 12.21 10.84
C TRP A 258 7.26 11.43 12.05
N LYS A 259 7.13 12.09 13.21
CA LYS A 259 6.59 11.51 14.44
C LYS A 259 5.20 12.05 14.78
N SER A 260 4.57 12.75 13.84
CA SER A 260 3.23 13.30 14.06
C SER A 260 2.18 12.18 14.14
N PRO A 261 1.15 12.33 15.01
CA PRO A 261 0.04 11.38 15.08
C PRO A 261 -0.71 11.20 13.76
N ALA A 262 -0.71 12.22 12.89
CA ALA A 262 -1.34 12.17 11.58
C ALA A 262 -0.77 11.08 10.66
N ARG A 263 0.46 10.60 10.91
CA ARG A 263 1.02 9.47 10.15
C ARG A 263 0.51 8.11 10.64
N SER A 264 0.25 7.95 11.93
CA SER A 264 -0.15 6.67 12.51
C SER A 264 -1.67 6.50 12.60
N GLU A 265 -2.42 7.58 12.79
CA GLU A 265 -3.86 7.58 13.04
C GLU A 265 -4.68 7.74 11.74
N PRO A 266 -5.64 6.84 11.44
CA PRO A 266 -6.43 6.89 10.21
C PRO A 266 -7.47 8.03 10.14
N HIS A 267 -7.55 8.91 11.16
CA HIS A 267 -8.64 9.90 11.31
C HIS A 267 -8.19 11.31 11.74
N VAL A 268 -6.92 11.67 11.52
CA VAL A 268 -6.45 13.07 11.66
C VAL A 268 -6.46 13.76 10.31
#